data_AF-A0A7V5FSM8-F1
#
_entry.id   AF-A0A7V5FSM8-F1
#
_cell.length_a   1.000
_cell.length_b   1.000
_cell.length_c   1.000
_cell.angle_alpha   90.00
_cell.angle_beta   90.00
_cell.angle_gamma   90.00
#
_symmetry.space_group_name_H-M   'P 1'
#
loop_
_entity.id
_entity.type
_entity.pdbx_description
1 polymer ?
#
loop_
_entity_poly.entity_id
_entity_poly.type
_entity_poly.pdbx_seq_one_letter_code
_entity_poly.pdbx_strand_id
1 'polypeptide(L)'
;MFQIEQKPSEGEPMMRHNILLVLLIFSLAGNVFFIGSYVVTHHQAAAMHDRGKRVAAVVRSLHLSDAQQKIFLRLKTQTVQVKRRYRQQSRTDRQELWRLLTSPHREQNKEHMDQSIHKMAVAREIYQKEIRDIIGQFVDSLDDKQRKRFYELSSENKKMLSALFSG
;
A
#
# COMPACT_ATOMS: atom_id res chain seq x y z
N MET A 1 -73.70 -36.04 2.32
CA MET A 1 -72.43 -36.40 2.97
C MET A 1 -71.35 -36.31 1.90
N PHE A 2 -70.59 -35.21 1.84
CA PHE A 2 -69.53 -35.01 0.85
C PHE A 2 -68.18 -35.05 1.59
N GLN A 3 -67.33 -36.00 1.21
CA GLN A 3 -65.93 -36.04 1.67
C GLN A 3 -65.13 -35.05 0.83
N ILE A 4 -64.50 -34.08 1.50
CA ILE A 4 -63.55 -33.15 0.88
C ILE A 4 -62.18 -33.81 0.98
N GLU A 5 -61.66 -34.26 -0.15
CA GLU A 5 -60.32 -34.83 -0.27
C GLU A 5 -59.29 -33.69 -0.24
N GLN A 6 -58.61 -33.52 0.91
CA GLN A 6 -57.53 -32.55 1.04
C GLN A 6 -56.26 -33.09 0.40
N LYS A 7 -55.87 -32.49 -0.74
CA LYS A 7 -54.60 -32.74 -1.41
C LYS A 7 -53.47 -32.01 -0.67
N PRO A 8 -52.40 -32.68 -0.23
CA PRO A 8 -51.29 -32.02 0.45
C PRO A 8 -50.57 -31.07 -0.51
N SER A 9 -50.35 -29.84 -0.04
CA SER A 9 -49.58 -28.80 -0.73
C SER A 9 -48.10 -29.19 -0.76
N GLU A 10 -47.66 -29.83 -1.85
CA GLU A 10 -46.25 -29.99 -2.21
C GLU A 10 -45.66 -28.64 -2.65
N GLY A 11 -45.38 -27.78 -1.67
CA GLY A 11 -44.76 -26.49 -1.93
C GLY A 11 -43.92 -26.11 -0.72
N GLU A 12 -42.67 -26.57 -0.68
CA GLU A 12 -41.50 -25.87 -0.13
C GLU A 12 -40.23 -26.76 0.05
N PRO A 13 -39.65 -27.33 -1.03
CA PRO A 13 -38.23 -27.73 -0.98
C PRO A 13 -37.29 -26.73 -1.70
N MET A 14 -37.78 -25.88 -2.61
CA MET A 14 -36.90 -25.06 -3.46
C MET A 14 -36.33 -23.79 -2.80
N MET A 15 -37.03 -23.15 -1.85
CA MET A 15 -36.48 -21.94 -1.20
C MET A 15 -35.33 -22.23 -0.23
N ARG A 16 -35.37 -23.36 0.49
CA ARG A 16 -34.33 -23.73 1.47
C ARG A 16 -32.98 -24.03 0.82
N HIS A 17 -32.99 -24.64 -0.36
CA HIS A 17 -31.77 -24.97 -1.10
C HIS A 17 -31.03 -23.71 -1.59
N ASN A 18 -31.78 -22.71 -2.09
CA ASN A 18 -31.20 -21.45 -2.56
C ASN A 18 -30.60 -20.61 -1.41
N ILE A 19 -31.25 -20.59 -0.24
CA ILE A 19 -30.73 -19.86 0.93
C ILE A 19 -29.43 -20.50 1.44
N LEU A 20 -29.35 -21.83 1.51
CA LEU A 20 -28.13 -22.54 1.90
C LEU A 20 -26.99 -22.30 0.91
N LEU A 21 -27.29 -22.27 -0.39
CA LEU A 21 -26.30 -22.03 -1.43
C LEU A 21 -25.77 -20.58 -1.39
N VAL A 22 -26.64 -19.60 -1.13
CA VAL A 22 -26.24 -18.20 -0.93
C VAL A 22 -25.37 -18.06 0.33
N LEU A 23 -25.75 -18.67 1.45
CA LEU A 23 -24.95 -18.65 2.68
C LEU A 23 -23.58 -19.32 2.51
N LEU A 24 -23.52 -20.41 1.74
CA LEU A 24 -22.27 -21.08 1.41
C LEU A 24 -21.34 -20.18 0.59
N ILE A 25 -21.87 -19.48 -0.42
CA ILE A 25 -21.10 -18.54 -1.24
C ILE A 25 -20.58 -17.37 -0.40
N PHE A 26 -21.40 -16.80 0.48
CA PHE A 26 -20.97 -15.73 1.39
C PHE A 26 -19.90 -16.20 2.39
N SER A 27 -20.04 -17.41 2.94
CA SER A 27 -19.03 -18.02 3.82
C SER A 27 -17.71 -18.25 3.08
N LEU A 28 -17.76 -18.73 1.84
CA LEU A 28 -16.57 -18.98 1.04
C LEU A 28 -15.86 -17.67 0.66
N ALA A 29 -16.61 -16.66 0.23
CA ALA A 29 -16.08 -15.33 -0.09
C ALA A 29 -15.47 -14.65 1.14
N GLY A 30 -16.10 -14.77 2.31
CA GLY A 30 -15.57 -14.28 3.58
C GLY A 30 -14.25 -14.96 3.93
N ASN A 31 -14.17 -16.28 3.85
CA ASN A 31 -12.95 -17.03 4.16
C ASN A 31 -11.78 -16.67 3.23
N VAL A 32 -12.02 -16.53 1.93
CA VAL A 32 -10.97 -16.10 0.97
C VAL A 32 -10.50 -14.67 1.27
N PHE A 33 -11.42 -13.76 1.64
CA PHE A 33 -11.07 -12.39 2.01
C PHE A 33 -10.26 -12.31 3.31
N PHE A 34 -10.61 -13.12 4.32
CA PHE A 34 -9.88 -13.19 5.60
C PHE A 34 -8.50 -13.83 5.44
N ILE A 35 -8.38 -14.96 4.73
CA ILE A 35 -7.09 -15.62 4.49
C ILE A 35 -6.20 -14.73 3.62
N GLY A 36 -6.74 -14.13 2.57
CA GLY A 36 -6.02 -13.17 1.72
C GLY A 36 -5.53 -11.96 2.51
N SER A 37 -6.39 -11.37 3.36
CA SER A 37 -6.01 -10.24 4.23
C SER A 37 -4.98 -10.64 5.29
N TYR A 38 -5.09 -11.82 5.88
CA TYR A 38 -4.14 -12.33 6.89
C TYR A 38 -2.75 -12.59 6.28
N VAL A 39 -2.68 -13.26 5.12
CA VAL A 39 -1.41 -13.52 4.42
C VAL A 39 -0.75 -12.22 3.97
N VAL A 40 -1.52 -11.27 3.42
CA VAL A 40 -1.01 -9.96 3.01
C VAL A 40 -0.50 -9.17 4.22
N THR A 41 -1.22 -9.17 5.35
CA THR A 41 -0.80 -8.44 6.56
C THR A 41 0.40 -9.07 7.26
N HIS A 42 0.50 -10.41 7.34
CA HIS A 42 1.65 -11.08 7.93
C HIS A 42 2.93 -10.96 7.08
N HIS A 43 2.84 -11.12 5.76
CA HIS A 43 4.02 -10.89 4.90
C HIS A 43 4.46 -9.43 4.91
N GLN A 44 3.52 -8.47 4.98
CA GLN A 44 3.86 -7.06 5.12
C GLN A 44 4.50 -6.76 6.48
N ALA A 45 4.01 -7.35 7.58
CA ALA A 45 4.57 -7.17 8.91
C ALA A 45 6.01 -7.71 9.02
N ALA A 46 6.26 -8.92 8.50
CA ALA A 46 7.60 -9.51 8.48
C ALA A 46 8.58 -8.67 7.63
N ALA A 47 8.14 -8.22 6.44
CA ALA A 47 8.94 -7.35 5.58
C ALA A 47 9.21 -5.97 6.21
N MET A 48 8.24 -5.42 6.96
CA MET A 48 8.42 -4.16 7.70
C MET A 48 9.43 -4.32 8.84
N HIS A 49 9.36 -5.43 9.58
CA HIS A 49 10.28 -5.71 10.68
C HIS A 49 11.74 -5.86 10.19
N ASP A 50 11.92 -6.51 9.04
CA ASP A 50 13.23 -6.67 8.42
C ASP A 50 13.78 -5.34 7.85
N ARG A 51 12.92 -4.48 7.29
CA ARG A 51 13.32 -3.13 6.86
C ARG A 51 13.74 -2.25 8.01
N GLY A 52 12.99 -2.23 9.11
CA GLY A 52 13.33 -1.45 10.31
C GLY A 52 14.71 -1.81 10.86
N LYS A 53 15.05 -3.11 10.85
CA LYS A 53 16.38 -3.62 11.22
C LYS A 53 17.50 -3.11 10.30
N ARG A 54 17.28 -3.08 8.99
CA ARG A 54 18.28 -2.55 8.04
C ARG A 54 18.55 -1.06 8.23
N VAL A 55 17.51 -0.26 8.40
CA VAL A 55 17.66 1.18 8.68
C VAL A 55 18.41 1.39 9.99
N ALA A 56 18.07 0.65 11.04
CA ALA A 56 18.75 0.73 12.32
C ALA A 56 20.23 0.32 12.22
N ALA A 57 20.56 -0.71 11.42
CA ALA A 57 21.93 -1.15 11.21
C ALA A 57 22.79 -0.06 10.55
N VAL A 58 22.26 0.61 9.51
CA VAL A 58 22.94 1.72 8.84
C VAL A 58 23.19 2.87 9.81
N VAL A 59 22.15 3.30 10.53
CA VAL A 59 22.25 4.42 11.48
C VAL A 59 23.29 4.12 12.57
N ARG A 60 23.33 2.89 13.09
CA ARG A 60 24.35 2.47 14.06
C ARG A 60 25.75 2.52 13.46
N SER A 61 25.92 2.08 12.22
CA SER A 61 27.23 2.07 11.53
C SER A 61 27.77 3.46 11.19
N LEU A 62 26.92 4.49 11.18
CA LEU A 62 27.32 5.87 10.94
C LEU A 62 27.78 6.58 12.22
N HIS A 63 27.62 5.97 13.40
CA HIS A 63 28.02 6.55 14.68
C HIS A 63 27.55 8.00 14.83
N LEU A 64 26.26 8.25 14.60
CA LEU A 64 25.68 9.59 14.66
C LEU A 64 25.84 10.20 16.06
N SER A 65 26.15 11.49 16.13
CA SER A 65 26.04 12.27 17.37
C SER A 65 24.59 12.45 17.81
N ASP A 66 24.36 12.81 19.07
CA ASP A 66 23.01 13.08 19.59
C ASP A 66 22.25 14.14 18.76
N ALA A 67 22.95 15.17 18.29
CA ALA A 67 22.37 16.20 17.43
C ALA A 67 21.95 15.64 16.07
N GLN A 68 22.83 14.85 15.43
CA GLN A 68 22.54 14.19 14.15
C GLN A 68 21.41 13.16 14.28
N GLN A 69 21.33 12.44 15.41
CA GLN A 69 20.27 11.49 15.68
C GLN A 69 18.91 12.18 15.80
N LYS A 70 18.83 13.35 16.44
CA LYS A 70 17.60 14.17 16.47
C LYS A 70 17.18 14.62 15.06
N ILE A 71 18.14 15.05 14.23
CA ILE A 71 17.88 15.41 12.82
C ILE A 71 17.34 14.19 12.07
N PHE A 72 17.98 13.04 12.19
CA PHE A 72 17.54 11.80 11.55
C PHE A 72 16.11 11.42 11.93
N LEU A 73 15.75 11.47 13.21
CA LEU A 73 14.39 11.15 13.68
C LEU A 73 13.34 12.12 13.13
N ARG A 74 13.67 13.41 13.04
CA ARG A 74 12.81 14.43 12.41
C ARG A 74 12.60 14.12 10.93
N LEU A 75 13.68 13.88 10.18
CA LEU A 75 13.63 13.57 8.74
C LEU A 75 12.90 12.24 8.45
N LYS A 76 13.06 11.25 9.32
CA LYS A 76 12.30 9.99 9.28
C LYS A 76 10.80 10.23 9.41
N THR A 77 10.40 11.11 10.34
CA THR A 77 8.99 11.47 10.54
C THR A 77 8.43 12.18 9.31
N GLN A 78 9.19 13.11 8.73
CA GLN A 78 8.82 13.78 7.48
C GLN A 78 8.65 12.80 6.32
N THR A 79 9.55 11.81 6.18
CA THR A 79 9.45 10.75 5.17
C THR A 79 8.11 9.99 5.28
N VAL A 80 7.72 9.63 6.51
CA VAL A 80 6.43 8.94 6.76
C VAL A 80 5.24 9.82 6.35
N GLN A 81 5.28 11.11 6.65
CA GLN A 81 4.21 12.05 6.28
C GLN A 81 4.11 12.24 4.77
N VAL A 82 5.23 12.53 4.10
CA VAL A 82 5.35 12.65 2.63
C VAL A 82 4.75 11.42 1.97
N LYS A 83 5.12 10.24 2.46
CA LYS A 83 4.60 9.00 1.89
C LYS A 83 3.11 8.81 2.14
N ARG A 84 2.62 9.10 3.34
CA ARG A 84 1.19 8.98 3.65
C ARG A 84 0.37 9.82 2.68
N ARG A 85 0.80 11.07 2.44
CA ARG A 85 0.18 11.95 1.43
C ARG A 85 0.20 11.33 0.04
N TYR A 86 1.37 10.89 -0.42
CA TYR A 86 1.50 10.26 -1.74
C TYR A 86 0.63 9.01 -1.90
N ARG A 87 0.59 8.13 -0.88
CA ARG A 87 -0.25 6.91 -0.90
C ARG A 87 -1.74 7.23 -0.96
N GLN A 88 -2.17 8.22 -0.20
CA GLN A 88 -3.57 8.66 -0.20
C GLN A 88 -3.95 9.20 -1.58
N GLN A 89 -3.14 10.12 -2.13
CA GLN A 89 -3.35 10.68 -3.47
C GLN A 89 -3.35 9.59 -4.55
N SER A 90 -2.32 8.73 -4.55
CA SER A 90 -2.18 7.62 -5.52
C SER A 90 -3.29 6.58 -5.42
N ARG A 91 -3.92 6.40 -4.25
CA ARG A 91 -5.09 5.54 -4.11
C ARG A 91 -6.29 6.15 -4.82
N THR A 92 -6.58 7.43 -4.57
CA THR A 92 -7.67 8.16 -5.21
C THR A 92 -7.50 8.18 -6.73
N ASP A 93 -6.31 8.55 -7.22
CA ASP A 93 -6.06 8.65 -8.66
C ASP A 93 -6.17 7.29 -9.37
N ARG A 94 -5.72 6.20 -8.72
CA ARG A 94 -5.88 4.85 -9.27
C ARG A 94 -7.34 4.39 -9.28
N GLN A 95 -8.12 4.72 -8.25
CA GLN A 95 -9.54 4.40 -8.23
C GLN A 95 -10.27 5.13 -9.36
N GLU A 96 -9.93 6.39 -9.60
CA GLU A 96 -10.49 7.17 -10.69
C GLU A 96 -10.10 6.61 -12.06
N LEU A 97 -8.81 6.30 -12.27
CA LEU A 97 -8.36 5.68 -13.51
C LEU A 97 -9.06 4.33 -13.76
N TRP A 98 -9.21 3.51 -12.73
CA TRP A 98 -9.97 2.24 -12.83
C TRP A 98 -11.42 2.47 -13.21
N ARG A 99 -12.08 3.47 -12.62
CA ARG A 99 -13.47 3.84 -12.94
C ARG A 99 -13.61 4.28 -14.41
N LEU A 100 -12.66 5.04 -14.93
CA LEU A 100 -12.66 5.47 -16.33
C LEU A 100 -12.40 4.29 -17.28
N LEU A 101 -11.51 3.36 -16.90
CA LEU A 101 -11.18 2.17 -17.70
C LEU A 101 -12.34 1.16 -17.79
N THR A 102 -13.15 1.03 -16.73
CA THR A 102 -14.30 0.11 -16.70
C THR A 102 -15.61 0.75 -17.17
N SER A 103 -15.59 2.04 -17.51
CA SER A 103 -16.75 2.76 -18.02
C SER A 103 -17.17 2.25 -19.41
N PRO A 104 -18.48 2.11 -19.70
CA PRO A 104 -18.97 1.77 -21.04
C PRO A 104 -18.62 2.85 -22.08
N HIS A 105 -18.28 4.07 -21.63
CA HIS A 105 -17.89 5.20 -22.48
C HIS A 105 -16.37 5.40 -22.52
N ARG A 106 -15.58 4.33 -22.42
CA ARG A 106 -14.11 4.41 -22.34
C ARG A 106 -13.48 5.30 -23.43
N GLU A 107 -13.89 5.11 -24.69
CA GLU A 107 -13.35 5.90 -25.81
C GLU A 107 -13.62 7.39 -25.69
N GLN A 108 -14.78 7.77 -25.15
CA GLN A 108 -15.14 9.17 -24.88
C GLN A 108 -14.39 9.74 -23.67
N ASN A 109 -13.90 8.88 -22.78
CA ASN A 109 -13.17 9.26 -21.57
C ASN A 109 -11.64 9.26 -21.76
N LYS A 110 -11.14 9.07 -22.98
CA LYS A 110 -9.69 8.94 -23.25
C LYS A 110 -8.89 10.13 -22.74
N GLU A 111 -9.36 11.35 -22.96
CA GLU A 111 -8.68 12.56 -22.47
C GLU A 111 -8.62 12.59 -20.93
N HIS A 112 -9.70 12.22 -20.25
CA HIS A 112 -9.73 12.13 -18.79
C HIS A 112 -8.80 11.05 -18.24
N MET A 113 -8.65 9.93 -18.96
CA MET A 113 -7.67 8.89 -18.62
C MET A 113 -6.24 9.41 -18.76
N ASP A 114 -5.91 10.08 -19.86
CA ASP A 114 -4.58 10.65 -20.09
C ASP A 114 -4.24 11.70 -19.03
N GLN A 115 -5.20 12.57 -18.69
CA GLN A 115 -5.06 13.53 -17.58
C GLN A 115 -4.82 12.83 -16.23
N SER A 116 -5.51 11.71 -15.96
CA SER A 116 -5.35 10.95 -14.73
C SER A 116 -3.97 10.29 -14.64
N ILE A 117 -3.48 9.72 -15.75
CA ILE A 117 -2.13 9.15 -15.87
C ILE A 117 -1.08 10.25 -15.65
N HIS A 118 -1.27 11.42 -16.27
CA HIS A 118 -0.38 12.56 -16.11
C HIS A 118 -0.32 13.04 -14.65
N LYS A 119 -1.48 13.19 -13.99
CA LYS A 119 -1.55 13.55 -12.55
C LYS A 119 -0.78 12.55 -11.68
N MET A 120 -0.92 11.25 -11.94
CA MET A 120 -0.18 10.21 -11.22
C MET A 120 1.33 10.31 -11.44
N ALA A 121 1.77 10.63 -12.66
CA ALA A 121 3.18 10.83 -12.98
C ALA A 121 3.75 12.05 -12.24
N VAL A 122 3.07 13.19 -12.30
CA VAL A 122 3.44 14.43 -11.58
C VAL A 122 3.51 14.19 -10.07
N ALA A 123 2.50 13.52 -9.49
CA ALA A 123 2.49 13.20 -8.06
C ALA A 123 3.67 12.31 -7.66
N ARG A 124 4.07 11.37 -8.54
CA ARG A 124 5.25 10.52 -8.32
C ARG A 124 6.55 11.33 -8.36
N GLU A 125 6.69 12.26 -9.30
CA GLU A 125 7.87 13.12 -9.39
C GLU A 125 7.99 14.03 -8.16
N ILE A 126 6.90 14.65 -7.73
CA ILE A 126 6.86 15.48 -6.51
C ILE A 126 7.30 14.65 -5.30
N TYR A 127 6.73 13.45 -5.13
CA TYR A 127 7.12 12.54 -4.04
C TYR A 127 8.62 12.20 -4.10
N GLN A 128 9.14 11.86 -5.29
CA GLN A 128 10.56 11.53 -5.45
C GLN A 128 11.48 12.73 -5.15
N LYS A 129 11.06 13.94 -5.51
CA LYS A 129 11.77 15.18 -5.20
C LYS A 129 11.81 15.41 -3.69
N GLU A 130 10.67 15.37 -3.01
CA GLU A 130 10.61 15.56 -1.55
C GLU A 130 11.48 14.55 -0.80
N ILE A 131 11.46 13.27 -1.22
CA ILE A 131 12.33 12.24 -0.64
C ILE A 131 13.81 12.53 -0.88
N ARG A 132 14.19 12.97 -2.10
CA ARG A 132 15.56 13.34 -2.42
C ARG A 132 16.04 14.52 -1.57
N ASP A 133 15.19 15.51 -1.37
CA ASP A 133 15.50 16.68 -0.55
C ASP A 133 15.69 16.29 0.92
N ILE A 134 14.87 15.37 1.45
CA ILE A 134 15.03 14.81 2.80
C ILE A 134 16.36 14.05 2.93
N ILE A 135 16.74 13.26 1.92
CA ILE A 135 18.03 12.56 1.90
C ILE A 135 19.18 13.58 1.89
N GLY A 136 19.08 14.61 1.05
CA GLY A 136 20.07 15.69 0.97
C GLY A 136 20.30 16.33 2.34
N GLN A 137 19.23 16.73 3.02
CA GLN A 137 19.31 17.30 4.38
C GLN A 137 19.97 16.36 5.39
N PHE A 138 19.75 15.04 5.28
CA PHE A 138 20.44 14.09 6.14
C PHE A 138 21.93 14.05 5.84
N VAL A 139 22.31 13.91 4.56
CA VAL A 139 23.71 13.88 4.11
C VAL A 139 24.46 15.16 4.46
N ASP A 140 23.81 16.32 4.35
CA ASP A 140 24.40 17.62 4.72
C ASP A 140 24.66 17.73 6.23
N SER A 141 23.91 16.99 7.05
CA SER A 141 24.13 16.93 8.50
C SER A 141 25.27 15.99 8.93
N LEU A 142 25.80 15.18 8.01
CA LEU A 142 26.89 14.23 8.27
C LEU A 142 28.26 14.90 8.06
N ASP A 143 29.26 14.45 8.80
CA ASP A 143 30.66 14.79 8.53
C ASP A 143 31.20 14.04 7.29
N ASP A 144 32.40 14.39 6.82
CA ASP A 144 32.98 13.80 5.61
C ASP A 144 33.19 12.29 5.69
N LYS A 145 33.59 11.77 6.86
CA LYS A 145 33.80 10.32 7.07
C LYS A 145 32.46 9.59 7.04
N GLN A 146 31.46 10.14 7.73
CA GLN A 146 30.10 9.62 7.77
C GLN A 146 29.44 9.68 6.38
N ARG A 147 29.60 10.76 5.62
CA ARG A 147 29.11 10.89 4.24
C ARG A 147 29.69 9.81 3.34
N LYS A 148 31.01 9.63 3.37
CA LYS A 148 31.68 8.57 2.60
C LYS A 148 31.11 7.20 2.96
N ARG A 149 30.96 6.92 4.26
CA ARG A 149 30.41 5.64 4.73
C ARG A 149 28.95 5.44 4.30
N PHE A 150 28.14 6.50 4.35
CA PHE A 150 26.76 6.48 3.87
C PHE A 150 26.68 6.13 2.38
N TYR A 151 27.56 6.68 1.55
CA TYR A 151 27.61 6.36 0.12
C TYR A 151 28.06 4.93 -0.17
N GLU A 152 29.05 4.40 0.56
CA GLU A 152 29.48 3.00 0.47
C GLU A 152 28.31 2.05 0.78
N LEU A 153 27.64 2.26 1.92
CA LEU A 153 26.49 1.44 2.32
C LEU A 153 25.33 1.55 1.31
N SER A 154 25.16 2.72 0.70
CA SER A 154 24.12 2.98 -0.30
C SER A 154 24.40 2.32 -1.65
N SER A 155 25.66 2.20 -2.06
CA SER A 155 26.07 1.60 -3.33
C SER A 155 26.11 0.07 -3.26
N GLU A 156 26.61 -0.49 -2.16
CA GLU A 156 26.59 -1.93 -1.87
C GLU A 156 25.17 -2.50 -1.83
N ASN A 157 24.20 -1.62 -1.56
CA ASN A 157 22.86 -2.03 -1.25
C ASN A 157 21.86 -1.15 -2.03
N LYS A 158 21.81 -1.28 -3.36
CA LYS A 158 20.79 -0.61 -4.21
C LYS A 158 19.35 -0.84 -3.71
N LYS A 159 19.09 -1.98 -3.06
CA LYS A 159 17.80 -2.31 -2.40
C LYS A 159 17.57 -1.57 -1.07
N MET A 160 18.60 -0.99 -0.47
CA MET A 160 18.56 -0.30 0.81
C MET A 160 18.12 1.16 0.68
N LEU A 161 18.61 1.90 -0.33
CA LEU A 161 18.08 3.24 -0.62
C LEU A 161 16.59 3.17 -0.96
N SER A 162 16.18 2.15 -1.73
CA SER A 162 14.75 1.91 -1.89
C SER A 162 14.11 1.54 -0.56
N ALA A 163 14.64 0.64 0.27
CA ALA A 163 14.03 0.26 1.55
C ALA A 163 13.92 1.40 2.59
N LEU A 164 14.89 2.32 2.66
CA LEU A 164 14.90 3.48 3.55
C LEU A 164 13.75 4.46 3.23
N PHE A 165 13.37 4.55 1.96
CA PHE A 165 12.43 5.58 1.49
C PHE A 165 11.16 5.03 0.80
N SER A 166 11.04 3.71 0.62
CA SER A 166 9.87 3.03 0.01
C SER A 166 8.98 2.31 1.04
N GLY A 167 9.07 2.62 2.34
CA GLY A 167 8.27 2.03 3.45
C GLY A 167 6.97 2.76 3.76
#